data_AF-A2RMR5-F1
#
_entry.id   AF-A2RMR5-F1
#
_cell.length_a   1.000
_cell.length_b   1.000
_cell.length_c   1.000
_cell.angle_alpha   90.00
_cell.angle_beta   90.00
_cell.angle_gamma   90.00
#
_symmetry.space_group_name_H-M   'P 1'
#
loop_
_entity.id
_entity.type
_entity.pdbx_description
1 polymer ?
#
loop_
_entity_poly.entity_id
_entity_poly.type
_entity_poly.pdbx_seq_one_letter_code
_entity_poly.pdbx_strand_id
1 'polypeptide(L)'
;MAALDLTHLTDNIKKTKNWSIHRKRMYAMGLMHELYITDGSLDAEHPIIPASDRLLTAQLVSEVLDQLIEYDEITIFEEMVEKSESINAKLQFSHILTFNDEAGIQYILNSNSWLKILNDSKDLALVITGNLVGNFTFFIEKSNGVFEKKCITFSKNGIYRLTHAPVEQIYLTTNALKIDKN
;
A
#
# COMPACT_ATOMS: atom_id res chain seq x y z
N MET A 1 -10.80 -15.27 -14.33
CA MET A 1 -10.19 -14.08 -14.96
C MET A 1 -8.71 -14.37 -15.12
N ALA A 2 -8.13 -14.15 -16.29
CA ALA A 2 -6.72 -14.43 -16.54
C ALA A 2 -5.87 -13.53 -15.63
N ALA A 3 -4.97 -14.13 -14.86
CA ALA A 3 -3.97 -13.38 -14.10
C ALA A 3 -3.26 -12.45 -15.09
N LEU A 4 -3.23 -11.15 -14.79
CA LEU A 4 -2.38 -10.21 -15.50
C LEU A 4 -0.99 -10.86 -15.59
N ASP A 5 -0.42 -11.04 -16.79
CA ASP A 5 0.92 -11.61 -16.90
C ASP A 5 1.93 -10.54 -16.46
N LEU A 6 2.16 -10.50 -15.14
CA LEU A 6 3.00 -9.51 -14.47
C LEU A 6 4.46 -9.61 -14.92
N THR A 7 4.90 -10.77 -15.43
CA THR A 7 6.28 -10.95 -15.87
C THR A 7 6.59 -10.10 -17.10
N HIS A 8 5.67 -10.06 -18.08
CA HIS A 8 5.82 -9.24 -19.27
C HIS A 8 5.73 -7.72 -18.98
N LEU A 9 5.06 -7.32 -17.89
CA LEU A 9 4.98 -5.91 -17.52
C LEU A 9 6.34 -5.33 -17.16
N THR A 10 7.17 -6.09 -16.46
CA THR A 10 8.51 -5.61 -16.06
C THR A 10 9.37 -5.26 -17.27
N ASP A 11 9.37 -6.12 -18.30
CA ASP A 11 10.09 -5.85 -19.54
C ASP A 11 9.50 -4.70 -20.36
N ASN A 12 8.19 -4.46 -20.24
CA ASN A 12 7.53 -3.36 -20.92
C ASN A 12 7.82 -2.02 -20.23
N ILE A 13 7.85 -1.98 -18.90
CA ILE A 13 8.22 -0.79 -18.12
C ILE A 13 9.65 -0.37 -18.46
N LYS A 14 10.61 -1.30 -18.55
CA LYS A 14 12.00 -0.96 -18.96
C LYS A 14 12.08 -0.25 -20.32
N LYS A 15 11.17 -0.54 -21.25
CA LYS A 15 11.13 0.09 -22.59
C LYS A 15 10.62 1.53 -22.56
N THR A 16 9.97 1.96 -21.46
CA THR A 16 9.45 3.33 -21.34
C THR A 16 10.54 4.34 -21.00
N LYS A 17 11.78 3.90 -20.68
CA LYS A 17 12.88 4.77 -20.21
C LYS A 17 13.03 6.07 -21.02
N ASN A 18 12.90 5.97 -22.35
CA ASN A 18 13.06 7.08 -23.30
C ASN A 18 11.74 7.78 -23.68
N TRP A 19 10.61 7.40 -23.08
CA TRP A 19 9.32 8.04 -23.33
C TRP A 19 9.26 9.40 -22.65
N SER A 20 8.40 10.28 -23.18
CA SER A 20 8.09 11.55 -22.52
C SER A 20 7.45 11.30 -21.15
N ILE A 21 7.67 12.22 -20.21
CA ILE A 21 7.13 12.13 -18.84
C ILE A 21 5.61 11.95 -18.85
N HIS A 22 4.91 12.68 -19.71
CA HIS A 22 3.46 12.55 -19.84
C HIS A 22 3.04 11.13 -20.26
N ARG A 23 3.73 10.54 -21.25
CA ARG A 23 3.43 9.20 -21.74
C ARG A 23 3.71 8.12 -20.69
N LYS A 24 4.81 8.24 -19.95
CA LYS A 24 5.13 7.37 -18.80
C LYS A 24 4.01 7.38 -17.77
N ARG A 25 3.59 8.57 -17.34
CA ARG A 25 2.51 8.74 -16.35
C ARG A 25 1.19 8.13 -16.81
N MET A 26 0.81 8.33 -18.07
CA MET A 26 -0.41 7.74 -18.63
C MET A 26 -0.37 6.21 -18.64
N TYR A 27 0.79 5.63 -18.99
CA TYR A 27 0.99 4.18 -18.98
C TYR A 27 0.91 3.61 -17.55
N ALA A 28 1.64 4.21 -16.62
CA ALA A 28 1.61 3.82 -15.22
C ALA A 28 0.22 3.96 -14.58
N MET A 29 -0.54 5.01 -14.89
CA MET A 29 -1.91 5.16 -14.41
C MET A 29 -2.82 4.03 -14.91
N GLY A 30 -2.65 3.59 -16.17
CA GLY A 30 -3.34 2.43 -16.71
C GLY A 30 -3.00 1.15 -15.95
N LEU A 31 -1.71 0.89 -15.72
CA LEU A 31 -1.25 -0.26 -14.94
C LEU A 31 -1.79 -0.24 -13.51
N MET A 32 -1.68 0.89 -12.83
CA MET A 32 -2.21 1.05 -11.47
C MET A 32 -3.73 0.93 -11.39
N HIS A 33 -4.45 1.12 -12.48
CA HIS A 33 -5.88 0.86 -12.52
C HIS A 33 -6.18 -0.64 -12.58
N GLU A 34 -5.37 -1.40 -13.32
CA GLU A 34 -5.55 -2.83 -13.56
C GLU A 34 -4.90 -3.74 -12.50
N LEU A 35 -3.94 -3.23 -11.73
CA LEU A 35 -3.24 -4.02 -10.70
C LEU A 35 -4.17 -4.35 -9.51
N TYR A 36 -4.33 -5.64 -9.24
CA TYR A 36 -4.99 -6.15 -8.03
C TYR A 36 -4.30 -7.42 -7.52
N ILE A 37 -4.40 -7.72 -6.23
CA ILE A 37 -3.95 -8.98 -5.62
C ILE A 37 -5.15 -9.58 -4.91
N THR A 38 -5.69 -10.71 -5.38
CA THR A 38 -6.91 -11.25 -4.79
C THR A 38 -6.70 -11.65 -3.34
N ASP A 39 -7.54 -11.09 -2.45
CA ASP A 39 -7.65 -11.54 -1.06
C ASP A 39 -8.14 -13.00 -0.97
N GLY A 40 -8.78 -13.52 -2.02
CA GLY A 40 -9.30 -14.89 -2.07
C GLY A 40 -10.57 -15.08 -1.24
N SER A 41 -11.18 -13.96 -0.82
CA SER A 41 -12.49 -13.95 -0.16
C SER A 41 -13.59 -13.83 -1.22
N LEU A 42 -14.63 -14.66 -1.11
CA LEU A 42 -15.85 -14.54 -1.90
C LEU A 42 -16.93 -13.70 -1.19
N ASP A 43 -16.80 -13.38 0.10
CA ASP A 43 -17.81 -12.60 0.83
C ASP A 43 -17.30 -11.88 2.12
N ALA A 44 -17.69 -10.61 2.20
CA ALA A 44 -18.12 -9.75 3.32
C ALA A 44 -17.29 -9.46 4.60
N GLU A 45 -16.16 -10.07 4.88
CA GLU A 45 -15.19 -9.51 5.85
C GLU A 45 -13.81 -9.58 5.21
N HIS A 46 -13.23 -8.45 4.78
CA HIS A 46 -11.89 -8.45 4.17
C HIS A 46 -10.86 -8.76 5.25
N PRO A 47 -10.35 -10.01 5.35
CA PRO A 47 -9.34 -10.29 6.34
C PRO A 47 -8.03 -9.64 5.87
N ILE A 48 -7.26 -9.09 6.79
CA ILE A 48 -5.90 -8.64 6.46
C ILE A 48 -5.05 -9.89 6.25
N ILE A 49 -4.51 -10.03 5.04
CA ILE A 49 -3.77 -11.23 4.62
C ILE A 49 -2.26 -10.92 4.61
N PRO A 50 -1.43 -11.71 5.31
CA PRO A 50 0.01 -11.61 5.17
C PRO A 50 0.45 -11.89 3.73
N ALA A 51 1.38 -11.11 3.20
CA ALA A 51 1.88 -11.29 1.83
C ALA A 51 2.53 -12.67 1.61
N SER A 52 3.02 -13.32 2.68
CA SER A 52 3.50 -14.72 2.65
C SER A 52 2.48 -15.69 2.09
N ASP A 53 1.19 -15.45 2.29
CA ASP A 53 0.10 -16.34 1.84
C ASP A 53 -0.19 -16.16 0.33
N ARG A 54 0.39 -15.12 -0.28
CA ARG A 54 0.31 -14.76 -1.69
C ARG A 54 1.69 -14.44 -2.27
N LEU A 55 2.74 -15.11 -1.77
CA LEU A 55 4.14 -14.74 -1.95
C LEU A 55 4.50 -14.39 -3.40
N LEU A 56 4.22 -15.30 -4.35
CA LEU A 56 4.58 -15.12 -5.76
C LEU A 56 3.90 -13.87 -6.37
N THR A 57 2.60 -13.70 -6.12
CA THR A 57 1.86 -12.55 -6.65
C THR A 57 2.30 -11.25 -5.98
N ALA A 58 2.51 -11.26 -4.66
CA ALA A 58 2.99 -10.10 -3.92
C ALA A 58 4.39 -9.65 -4.37
N GLN A 59 5.28 -10.59 -4.64
CA GLN A 59 6.62 -10.32 -5.19
C GLN A 59 6.53 -9.69 -6.58
N LEU A 60 5.79 -10.31 -7.50
CA LEU A 60 5.63 -9.79 -8.86
C LEU A 60 5.00 -8.38 -8.88
N VAL A 61 3.97 -8.13 -8.08
CA VAL A 61 3.38 -6.80 -7.98
C VAL A 61 4.36 -5.82 -7.35
N SER A 62 5.12 -6.21 -6.34
CA SER A 62 6.17 -5.34 -5.76
C SER A 62 7.22 -4.95 -6.80
N GLU A 63 7.71 -5.90 -7.60
CA GLU A 63 8.70 -5.63 -8.65
C GLU A 63 8.17 -4.66 -9.71
N VAL A 64 6.91 -4.82 -10.11
CA VAL A 64 6.23 -3.88 -11.02
C VAL A 64 6.20 -2.48 -10.41
N LEU A 65 5.77 -2.35 -9.15
CA LEU A 65 5.71 -1.05 -8.46
C LEU A 65 7.08 -0.40 -8.33
N ASP A 66 8.11 -1.18 -7.99
CA ASP A 66 9.47 -0.69 -7.81
C ASP A 66 10.05 -0.15 -9.13
N GLN A 67 9.79 -0.83 -10.26
CA GLN A 67 10.20 -0.32 -11.58
C GLN A 67 9.43 0.95 -11.98
N LEU A 68 8.13 1.03 -11.68
CA LEU A 68 7.36 2.25 -11.97
C LEU A 68 7.90 3.47 -11.20
N ILE A 69 8.42 3.27 -9.99
CA ILE A 69 9.13 4.30 -9.23
C ILE A 69 10.49 4.59 -9.89
N GLU A 70 11.30 3.57 -10.16
CA GLU A 70 12.66 3.70 -10.73
C GLU A 70 12.68 4.46 -12.05
N TYR A 71 11.67 4.27 -12.91
CA TYR A 71 11.57 4.92 -14.22
C TYR A 71 10.83 6.26 -14.20
N ASP A 72 10.57 6.82 -13.01
CA ASP A 72 9.83 8.07 -12.77
C ASP A 72 8.41 8.09 -13.36
N GLU A 73 7.77 6.92 -13.46
CA GLU A 73 6.41 6.82 -13.98
C GLU A 73 5.34 7.12 -12.93
N ILE A 74 5.64 6.78 -11.67
CA ILE A 74 4.80 7.07 -10.50
C ILE A 74 5.61 7.82 -9.46
N THR A 75 5.02 8.87 -8.92
CA THR A 75 5.57 9.58 -7.76
C THR A 75 4.96 9.04 -6.48
N ILE A 76 5.79 8.87 -5.45
CA ILE A 76 5.32 8.60 -4.09
C ILE A 76 4.64 9.87 -3.56
N PHE A 77 3.42 9.74 -3.06
CA PHE A 77 2.74 10.82 -2.36
C PHE A 77 3.29 10.92 -0.94
N GLU A 78 3.92 12.05 -0.66
CA GLU A 78 4.33 12.41 0.69
C GLU A 78 3.10 12.64 1.58
N GLU A 79 3.27 12.28 2.86
CA GLU A 79 2.24 12.24 3.89
C GLU A 79 1.32 13.49 3.88
N MET A 80 0.01 13.30 3.73
CA MET A 80 -0.99 14.27 4.18
C MET A 80 -1.47 13.83 5.56
N VAL A 81 -0.69 14.13 6.61
CA VAL A 81 -1.13 13.86 7.99
C VAL A 81 -2.25 14.83 8.33
N GLU A 82 -3.48 14.34 8.34
CA GLU A 82 -4.52 14.97 9.14
C GLU A 82 -4.23 14.70 10.62
N LYS A 83 -3.67 15.71 11.31
CA LYS A 83 -3.55 15.85 12.77
C LYS A 83 -3.21 14.56 13.54
N SER A 84 -1.95 14.42 13.93
CA SER A 84 -1.57 13.41 14.92
C SER A 84 -2.22 13.73 16.28
N GLU A 85 -3.05 12.81 16.74
CA GLU A 85 -3.65 12.85 18.08
C GLU A 85 -3.03 11.74 18.92
N SER A 86 -2.48 12.10 20.09
CA SER A 86 -2.05 11.11 21.08
C SER A 86 -3.28 10.57 21.81
N ILE A 87 -3.53 9.27 21.70
CA ILE A 87 -4.69 8.62 22.31
C ILE A 87 -4.21 7.61 23.35
N ASN A 88 -4.91 7.59 24.49
CA ASN A 88 -4.60 6.73 25.62
C ASN A 88 -5.20 5.31 25.44
N ALA A 89 -4.58 4.31 26.07
CA ALA A 89 -4.71 2.84 25.92
C ALA A 89 -6.12 2.18 25.99
N LYS A 90 -7.24 2.92 25.93
CA LYS A 90 -8.60 2.36 25.92
C LYS A 90 -9.07 1.90 24.53
N LEU A 91 -8.29 2.12 23.48
CA LEU A 91 -8.58 1.64 22.14
C LEU A 91 -8.40 0.12 22.08
N GLN A 92 -9.43 -0.59 21.61
CA GLN A 92 -9.30 -2.01 21.25
C GLN A 92 -8.77 -2.11 19.83
N PHE A 93 -7.61 -2.75 19.68
CA PHE A 93 -7.03 -3.08 18.38
C PHE A 93 -7.42 -4.50 18.00
N SER A 94 -7.94 -4.66 16.79
CA SER A 94 -8.36 -5.94 16.24
C SER A 94 -7.20 -6.64 15.54
N HIS A 95 -6.21 -5.87 15.07
CA HIS A 95 -5.02 -6.40 14.42
C HIS A 95 -3.77 -5.67 14.87
N ILE A 96 -2.68 -6.43 15.03
CA ILE A 96 -1.31 -5.93 15.22
C ILE A 96 -0.53 -6.48 14.04
N LEU A 97 -0.02 -5.60 13.19
CA LEU A 97 0.77 -5.97 12.03
C LEU A 97 2.25 -5.74 12.35
N THR A 98 3.08 -6.74 12.09
CA THR A 98 4.53 -6.70 12.33
C THR A 98 5.25 -6.75 10.99
N PHE A 99 6.10 -5.78 10.74
CA PHE A 99 6.86 -5.68 9.50
C PHE A 99 8.26 -6.24 9.70
N ASN A 100 8.77 -6.94 8.68
CA ASN A 100 10.19 -7.25 8.62
C ASN A 100 10.95 -6.11 7.91
N ASP A 101 12.27 -6.14 8.00
CA ASP A 101 13.15 -5.17 7.33
C ASP A 101 13.24 -5.35 5.80
N GLU A 102 12.54 -6.35 5.24
CA GLU A 102 12.60 -6.67 3.82
C GLU A 102 11.64 -5.78 3.03
N ALA A 103 12.17 -5.18 1.97
CA ALA A 103 11.37 -4.35 1.10
C ALA A 103 10.38 -5.19 0.29
N GLY A 104 9.21 -4.63 0.04
CA GLY A 104 8.12 -5.31 -0.67
C GLY A 104 6.79 -5.25 0.04
N ILE A 105 5.78 -5.85 -0.58
CA ILE A 105 4.43 -5.92 0.00
C ILE A 105 4.47 -6.89 1.19
N GLN A 106 4.01 -6.42 2.35
CA GLN A 106 4.01 -7.17 3.61
C GLN A 106 2.61 -7.64 3.99
N TYR A 107 1.59 -6.82 3.73
CA TYR A 107 0.19 -7.14 4.04
C TYR A 107 -0.77 -6.66 2.95
N ILE A 108 -1.80 -7.45 2.71
CA ILE A 108 -2.90 -7.17 1.79
C ILE A 108 -4.11 -6.77 2.65
N LEU A 109 -4.55 -5.52 2.51
CA LEU A 109 -5.71 -5.00 3.24
C LEU A 109 -7.02 -5.22 2.47
N ASN A 110 -6.92 -5.17 1.14
CA ASN A 110 -7.99 -5.44 0.18
C ASN A 110 -7.33 -5.81 -1.16
N SER A 111 -8.11 -6.36 -2.09
CA SER A 111 -7.69 -6.62 -3.47
C SER A 111 -6.98 -5.46 -4.19
N ASN A 112 -7.27 -4.20 -3.84
CA ASN A 112 -6.67 -3.00 -4.43
C ASN A 112 -5.93 -2.10 -3.42
N SER A 113 -5.62 -2.62 -2.22
CA SER A 113 -4.95 -1.85 -1.16
C SER A 113 -3.96 -2.71 -0.37
N TRP A 114 -2.70 -2.30 -0.32
CA TRP A 114 -1.63 -3.09 0.32
C TRP A 114 -0.67 -2.22 1.11
N LEU A 115 -0.01 -2.82 2.11
CA LEU A 115 1.08 -2.22 2.84
C LEU A 115 2.41 -2.73 2.28
N LYS A 116 3.29 -1.79 1.90
CA LYS A 116 4.59 -2.05 1.29
C LYS A 116 5.69 -1.35 2.09
N ILE A 117 6.81 -2.04 2.30
CA ILE A 117 8.07 -1.42 2.70
C ILE A 117 8.83 -0.97 1.44
N LEU A 118 9.21 0.29 1.37
CA LEU A 118 9.93 0.86 0.22
C LEU A 118 11.41 0.42 0.21
N ASN A 119 11.96 0.19 -0.99
CA ASN A 119 13.30 -0.38 -1.16
C ASN A 119 14.41 0.52 -0.60
N ASP A 120 14.35 1.83 -0.84
CA ASP A 120 15.46 2.73 -0.50
C ASP A 120 15.37 3.28 0.92
N SER A 121 14.17 3.66 1.36
CA SER A 121 13.98 4.36 2.63
C SER A 121 13.54 3.45 3.78
N LYS A 122 13.11 2.22 3.48
CA LYS A 122 12.41 1.33 4.43
C LYS A 122 11.18 1.96 5.08
N ASP A 123 10.63 2.99 4.46
CA ASP A 123 9.40 3.60 4.90
C ASP A 123 8.24 2.64 4.66
N LEU A 124 7.28 2.67 5.58
CA LEU A 124 6.00 2.04 5.36
C LEU A 124 5.18 2.91 4.40
N ALA A 125 4.57 2.28 3.40
CA ALA A 125 3.70 2.92 2.43
C ALA A 125 2.40 2.13 2.23
N LEU A 126 1.32 2.85 1.96
CA LEU A 126 0.04 2.33 1.51
C LEU A 126 -0.05 2.46 0.00
N VAL A 127 -0.20 1.32 -0.68
CA VAL A 127 -0.40 1.27 -2.14
C VAL A 127 -1.89 1.18 -2.41
N ILE A 128 -2.41 2.08 -3.25
CA ILE A 128 -3.81 2.13 -3.68
C ILE A 128 -3.89 1.99 -5.19
N THR A 129 -4.71 1.06 -5.66
CA THR A 129 -5.01 0.81 -7.08
C THR A 129 -6.51 0.84 -7.34
N GLY A 130 -6.95 0.62 -8.58
CA GLY A 130 -8.38 0.46 -8.91
C GLY A 130 -9.26 1.70 -8.74
N ASN A 131 -8.66 2.89 -8.58
CA ASN A 131 -9.32 4.17 -8.30
C ASN A 131 -10.17 4.17 -7.01
N LEU A 132 -9.69 3.49 -5.97
CA LEU A 132 -10.33 3.55 -4.67
C LEU A 132 -10.28 4.97 -4.08
N VAL A 133 -11.36 5.32 -3.38
CA VAL A 133 -11.48 6.53 -2.56
C VAL A 133 -11.79 6.10 -1.13
N GLY A 134 -11.16 6.72 -0.15
CA GLY A 134 -11.36 6.34 1.23
C GLY A 134 -10.32 6.86 2.19
N ASN A 135 -10.29 6.23 3.37
CA ASN A 135 -9.38 6.56 4.46
C ASN A 135 -8.72 5.31 5.02
N PHE A 136 -7.45 5.43 5.38
CA PHE A 136 -6.73 4.43 6.16
C PHE A 136 -6.26 5.04 7.48
N THR A 137 -6.74 4.47 8.59
CA THR A 137 -6.36 4.86 9.95
C THR A 137 -5.55 3.76 10.60
N PHE A 138 -4.39 4.13 11.13
CA PHE A 138 -3.50 3.22 11.86
C PHE A 138 -2.88 3.92 13.06
N PHE A 139 -2.30 3.12 13.95
CA PHE A 139 -1.74 3.61 15.20
C PHE A 139 -0.31 3.09 15.38
N ILE A 140 0.58 3.95 15.88
CA ILE A 140 1.95 3.59 16.25
C ILE A 140 2.09 3.81 17.75
N GLU A 141 2.57 2.80 18.48
CA GLU A 141 2.89 2.95 19.89
C GLU A 141 4.16 3.79 20.07
N LYS A 142 4.10 4.81 20.94
CA LYS A 142 5.25 5.65 21.26
C LYS A 142 5.94 5.21 22.55
N SER A 143 5.15 4.98 23.60
CA SER A 143 5.66 4.61 24.91
C SER A 143 4.51 4.13 25.81
N ASN A 144 4.69 3.00 26.48
CA ASN A 144 3.83 2.54 27.59
C ASN A 144 2.32 2.65 27.31
N GLY A 145 1.86 2.16 26.16
CA GLY A 145 0.43 2.18 25.79
C GLY A 145 -0.12 3.54 25.32
N VAL A 146 0.75 4.52 25.05
CA VAL A 146 0.38 5.76 24.36
C VAL A 146 0.55 5.55 22.86
N PHE A 147 -0.52 5.80 22.11
CA PHE A 147 -0.56 5.61 20.67
C PHE A 147 -0.67 6.94 19.93
N GLU A 148 0.11 7.09 18.87
CA GLU A 148 -0.07 8.13 17.87
C GLU A 148 -1.05 7.61 16.82
N LYS A 149 -2.22 8.25 16.70
CA LYS A 149 -3.16 8.00 15.61
C LYS A 149 -2.67 8.70 14.35
N LYS A 150 -2.65 7.97 13.23
CA LYS A 150 -2.43 8.50 11.90
C LYS A 150 -3.60 8.14 11.00
N CYS A 151 -4.03 9.09 10.16
CA CYS A 151 -5.07 8.90 9.18
C CYS A 151 -4.62 9.47 7.84
N ILE A 152 -4.78 8.69 6.77
CA ILE A 152 -4.53 9.12 5.41
C ILE A 152 -5.80 8.99 4.60
N THR A 153 -6.18 10.08 3.94
CA THR A 153 -7.23 10.11 2.92
C THR A 153 -6.62 9.90 1.55
N PHE A 154 -7.20 9.01 0.76
CA PHE A 154 -6.80 8.73 -0.61
C PHE A 154 -7.99 8.85 -1.55
N SER A 155 -7.74 9.37 -2.76
CA SER A 155 -8.78 9.60 -3.78
C SER A 155 -8.32 9.27 -5.20
N LYS A 156 -7.13 8.68 -5.32
CA LYS A 156 -6.51 8.31 -6.59
C LYS A 156 -5.51 7.17 -6.40
N ASN A 157 -5.17 6.51 -7.49
CA ASN A 157 -4.12 5.49 -7.49
C ASN A 157 -2.77 6.10 -7.12
N GLY A 158 -1.96 5.33 -6.40
CA GLY A 158 -0.59 5.69 -6.11
C GLY A 158 -0.04 5.00 -4.86
N ILE A 159 1.14 5.45 -4.46
CA ILE A 159 1.86 4.95 -3.30
C ILE A 159 1.93 6.10 -2.31
N TYR A 160 1.30 5.94 -1.16
CA TYR A 160 1.19 6.94 -0.10
C TYR A 160 2.16 6.58 1.02
N ARG A 161 3.18 7.40 1.24
CA ARG A 161 4.13 7.19 2.33
C ARG A 161 3.40 7.39 3.67
N LEU A 162 3.46 6.39 4.55
CA LEU A 162 2.82 6.40 5.88
C LEU A 162 3.77 6.88 6.98
N THR A 163 5.07 6.62 6.82
CA THR A 163 6.11 7.03 7.76
C THR A 163 7.36 7.50 7.04
N HIS A 164 8.14 8.33 7.72
CA HIS A 164 9.47 8.78 7.27
C HIS A 164 10.59 8.04 8.02
N ALA A 165 10.28 6.87 8.55
CA ALA A 165 11.19 6.02 9.30
C ALA A 165 10.68 4.57 9.28
N PRO A 166 11.60 3.59 9.47
CA PRO A 166 11.21 2.20 9.68
C PRO A 166 10.22 2.06 10.84
N VAL A 167 9.22 1.21 10.65
CA VAL A 167 8.22 0.90 11.66
C VAL A 167 8.19 -0.61 11.84
N GLU A 168 8.43 -1.08 13.05
CA GLU A 168 8.35 -2.50 13.37
C GLU A 168 6.90 -2.99 13.40
N GLN A 169 6.00 -2.18 13.94
CA GLN A 169 4.61 -2.57 14.15
C GLN A 169 3.63 -1.40 13.98
N ILE A 170 2.46 -1.71 13.44
CA ILE A 170 1.28 -0.84 13.50
C ILE A 170 0.09 -1.57 14.08
N TYR A 171 -0.80 -0.80 14.70
CA TYR A 171 -2.01 -1.29 15.33
C TYR A 171 -3.22 -0.79 14.55
N LEU A 172 -4.20 -1.68 14.33
CA LEU A 172 -5.38 -1.40 13.52
C LEU A 172 -6.66 -1.76 14.29
N THR A 173 -7.65 -0.90 14.19
CA THR A 173 -9.04 -1.19 14.60
C THR A 173 -9.75 -1.97 13.50
N THR A 174 -10.90 -2.60 13.79
CA THR A 174 -11.71 -3.33 12.80
C THR A 174 -12.02 -2.51 11.53
N ASN A 175 -12.23 -1.20 11.66
CA ASN A 175 -12.56 -0.30 10.55
C ASN A 175 -11.37 0.57 10.12
N ALA A 176 -10.15 0.04 10.20
CA ALA A 176 -8.94 0.78 9.84
C ALA A 176 -8.91 1.24 8.38
N LEU A 177 -9.39 0.41 7.45
CA LEU A 177 -9.59 0.77 6.05
C LEU A 177 -11.07 1.03 5.80
N LYS A 178 -11.41 2.26 5.43
CA LYS A 178 -12.75 2.65 5.02
C LYS A 178 -12.71 3.05 3.56
N ILE A 179 -13.41 2.29 2.72
CA ILE A 179 -13.57 2.59 1.29
C ILE A 179 -14.93 3.25 1.10
N ASP A 180 -14.95 4.43 0.48
CA ASP A 180 -16.19 5.10 0.11
C ASP A 180 -16.76 4.42 -1.13
N LYS A 181 -18.07 4.14 -1.11
CA LYS A 181 -18.74 3.61 -2.30
C LYS A 181 -18.85 4.72 -3.34
N ASN A 182 -18.19 4.53 -4.48
CA ASN A 182 -18.46 5.32 -5.69
C ASN A 182 -19.86 5.02 -6.22
#